data_AF-A0A905R0P0-F1
#
_entry.id   AF-A0A905R0P0-F1
#
_cell.length_a   1.000
_cell.length_b   1.000
_cell.length_c   1.000
_cell.angle_alpha   90.00
_cell.angle_beta   90.00
_cell.angle_gamma   90.00
#
_symmetry.space_group_name_H-M   'P 1'
#
loop_
_entity.id
_entity.type
_entity.pdbx_description
1 polymer ?
#
loop_
_entity_poly.entity_id
_entity_poly.type
_entity_poly.pdbx_seq_one_letter_code
_entity_poly.pdbx_strand_id
1 'polypeptide(L)'
;MEFNYNASVDSEYEAQLFGFSGTSVVSGLKDVLDNIFSSLLDSLERKLSAFNYNADALKRSRESLLAVYRESIDRHTDDLKEIVNMYLAIPKDVVLPEDDCQLEQCSEEEERNIDEQLQVTRNQLEALYTFERKLEETVYSISNFKKLVDELNKVQEKCEVLNISLREINENPILQQDTQSLTSLLAQFNKKFTLE
;
A
#
# COMPACT_ATOMS: atom_id res chain seq x y z
N MET A 1 -45.79 4.75 22.31
CA MET A 1 -44.47 5.27 21.92
C MET A 1 -44.53 5.38 20.41
N GLU A 2 -44.92 6.56 19.91
CA GLU A 2 -45.08 6.79 18.48
C GLU A 2 -43.70 6.94 17.86
N PHE A 3 -43.34 6.00 16.98
CA PHE A 3 -42.10 6.07 16.22
C PHE A 3 -42.30 7.05 15.08
N ASN A 4 -41.72 8.23 15.23
CA ASN A 4 -41.73 9.29 14.24
C ASN A 4 -40.91 8.85 13.00
N TYR A 5 -41.61 8.47 11.93
CA TYR A 5 -41.09 8.08 10.62
C TYR A 5 -40.59 9.32 9.84
N ASN A 6 -39.71 10.11 10.43
CA ASN A 6 -38.95 11.11 9.67
C ASN A 6 -37.68 10.45 9.12
N ALA A 7 -37.86 9.49 8.21
CA ALA A 7 -36.80 9.07 7.30
C ALA A 7 -36.70 10.14 6.21
N SER A 8 -35.85 11.14 6.44
CA SER A 8 -35.51 12.13 5.42
C SER A 8 -34.67 11.45 4.33
N VAL A 9 -35.34 11.00 3.27
CA VAL A 9 -35.00 11.09 1.83
C VAL A 9 -33.64 10.59 1.30
N ASP A 10 -32.57 10.44 2.08
CA ASP A 10 -31.30 9.91 1.59
C ASP A 10 -31.02 8.54 2.20
N SER A 11 -31.64 7.57 1.56
CA SER A 11 -31.50 6.13 1.75
C SER A 11 -30.17 5.66 1.15
N GLU A 12 -29.06 6.28 1.55
CA GLU A 12 -27.71 5.98 1.02
C GLU A 12 -27.35 4.52 1.27
N TYR A 13 -27.75 3.99 2.43
CA TYR A 13 -27.49 2.61 2.82
C TYR A 13 -28.23 1.59 1.95
N GLU A 14 -29.50 1.86 1.66
CA GLU A 14 -30.29 1.06 0.73
C GLU A 14 -29.76 1.21 -0.70
N ALA A 15 -29.33 2.41 -1.10
CA ALA A 15 -28.74 2.64 -2.41
C ALA A 15 -27.41 1.91 -2.58
N GLN A 16 -26.61 1.77 -1.52
CA GLN A 16 -25.40 0.94 -1.52
C GLN A 16 -25.73 -0.53 -1.77
N LEU A 17 -26.76 -1.07 -1.12
CA LEU A 17 -27.16 -2.47 -1.31
C LEU A 17 -27.78 -2.73 -2.69
N PHE A 18 -28.75 -1.90 -3.10
CA PHE A 18 -29.57 -2.16 -4.29
C PHE A 18 -29.01 -1.54 -5.57
N GLY A 19 -28.08 -0.58 -5.46
CA GLY A 19 -27.54 0.17 -6.60
C GLY A 19 -28.50 1.23 -7.18
N PHE A 20 -29.63 1.47 -6.52
CA PHE A 20 -30.60 2.50 -6.87
C PHE A 20 -31.30 3.03 -5.63
N SER A 21 -31.79 4.27 -5.66
CA SER A 21 -32.56 4.84 -4.57
C SER A 21 -34.05 4.47 -4.64
N GLY A 22 -34.72 4.40 -3.50
CA GLY A 22 -36.19 4.25 -3.45
C GLY A 22 -36.92 5.35 -4.23
N THR A 23 -36.38 6.57 -4.25
CA THR A 23 -36.91 7.68 -5.06
C THR A 23 -36.82 7.41 -6.58
N SER A 24 -35.79 6.69 -7.03
CA SER A 24 -35.64 6.27 -8.43
C SER A 24 -36.70 5.24 -8.80
N VAL A 25 -37.02 4.30 -7.91
CA VAL A 25 -38.10 3.31 -8.11
C VAL A 25 -39.46 3.98 -8.20
N VAL A 26 -39.78 4.90 -7.29
CA VAL A 26 -41.05 5.63 -7.31
C VAL A 26 -41.21 6.43 -8.61
N SER A 27 -40.14 7.07 -9.07
CA SER A 27 -40.13 7.82 -10.33
C SER A 27 -40.32 6.88 -11.53
N GLY A 28 -39.60 5.76 -11.57
CA GLY A 28 -39.76 4.75 -12.63
C GLY A 28 -41.16 4.15 -12.68
N LEU A 29 -41.78 3.89 -11.53
CA LEU A 29 -43.17 3.41 -11.46
C LEU A 29 -44.16 4.44 -12.00
N LYS A 30 -43.98 5.73 -11.68
CA LYS A 30 -44.81 6.81 -12.25
C LYS A 30 -44.69 6.87 -13.76
N ASP A 31 -43.46 6.79 -14.29
CA ASP A 31 -43.22 6.86 -15.74
C ASP A 31 -43.86 5.67 -16.46
N VAL A 32 -43.76 4.45 -15.89
CA VAL A 32 -44.41 3.26 -16.44
C VAL A 32 -45.94 3.43 -16.45
N LEU A 33 -46.51 3.90 -15.34
CA LEU A 33 -47.95 4.14 -15.25
C LEU A 33 -48.42 5.21 -16.24
N ASP A 34 -47.71 6.34 -16.37
CA ASP A 34 -48.03 7.42 -17.33
C ASP A 34 -47.98 6.92 -18.78
N ASN A 35 -47.00 6.07 -19.11
CA ASN A 35 -46.90 5.43 -20.43
C ASN A 35 -48.08 4.48 -20.70
N ILE A 36 -48.46 3.64 -19.73
CA ILE A 36 -49.61 2.73 -19.85
C ILE A 36 -50.89 3.54 -20.05
N PHE A 37 -51.14 4.55 -19.22
CA PHE A 37 -52.36 5.34 -19.28
C PHE A 37 -52.45 6.15 -20.59
N SER A 38 -51.33 6.73 -21.03
CA SER A 38 -51.25 7.42 -22.32
C SER A 38 -51.56 6.48 -23.49
N SER A 39 -50.99 5.26 -23.49
CA SER A 39 -51.25 4.26 -24.52
C SER A 39 -52.71 3.79 -24.56
N LEU A 40 -53.34 3.66 -23.38
CA LEU A 40 -54.77 3.34 -23.27
C LEU A 40 -55.64 4.45 -23.86
N LEU A 41 -55.32 5.71 -23.58
CA LEU A 41 -56.03 6.85 -24.16
C LEU A 41 -55.81 6.96 -25.68
N ASP A 42 -54.61 6.68 -26.18
CA ASP A 42 -54.35 6.59 -27.62
C ASP A 42 -55.16 5.49 -28.31
N SER A 43 -55.34 4.35 -27.63
CA SER A 43 -56.18 3.25 -28.13
C SER A 43 -57.67 3.64 -28.15
N LEU A 44 -58.13 4.30 -27.09
CA LEU A 44 -59.50 4.78 -26.97
C LEU A 44 -59.80 5.85 -28.03
N GLU A 45 -58.89 6.80 -28.23
CA GLU A 45 -58.98 7.86 -29.24
C GLU A 45 -59.10 7.28 -30.65
N ARG A 46 -58.25 6.30 -31.00
CA ARG A 46 -58.32 5.60 -32.29
C ARG A 46 -59.64 4.87 -32.51
N LYS A 47 -60.16 4.20 -31.48
CA LYS A 47 -61.44 3.49 -31.55
C LYS A 47 -62.62 4.45 -31.73
N LEU A 48 -62.64 5.55 -30.98
CA LEU A 48 -63.73 6.54 -31.05
C LEU A 48 -63.70 7.35 -32.35
N SER A 49 -62.52 7.62 -32.89
CA SER A 49 -62.36 8.26 -34.21
C SER A 49 -62.97 7.44 -35.34
N ALA A 50 -62.96 6.10 -35.23
CA ALA A 50 -63.61 5.21 -36.21
C ALA A 50 -65.15 5.35 -36.25
N PHE A 51 -65.76 5.98 -35.24
CA PHE A 51 -67.19 6.25 -35.17
C PHE A 51 -67.56 7.69 -35.60
N ASN A 52 -66.67 8.42 -36.28
CA ASN A 52 -66.87 9.82 -36.73
C ASN A 52 -67.16 10.82 -35.60
N TYR A 53 -66.63 10.59 -34.39
CA TYR A 53 -66.65 11.61 -33.34
C TYR A 53 -65.76 12.80 -33.69
N ASN A 54 -66.09 13.98 -33.15
CA ASN A 54 -65.31 15.20 -33.36
C ASN A 54 -63.89 15.05 -32.76
N ALA A 55 -62.88 15.08 -33.63
CA ALA A 55 -61.47 14.91 -33.26
C ALA A 55 -60.97 15.96 -32.27
N ASP A 56 -61.41 17.22 -32.39
CA ASP A 56 -61.00 18.29 -31.47
C ASP A 56 -61.57 18.09 -30.07
N ALA A 57 -62.81 17.60 -29.99
CA ALA A 57 -63.45 17.28 -28.71
C ALA A 57 -62.77 16.08 -28.04
N LEU A 58 -62.38 15.08 -28.83
CA LEU A 58 -61.69 13.88 -28.35
C LEU A 58 -60.29 14.20 -27.82
N LYS A 59 -59.52 15.04 -28.53
CA LYS A 59 -58.21 15.51 -28.10
C LYS A 59 -58.27 16.29 -26.80
N ARG A 60 -59.21 17.24 -26.66
CA ARG A 60 -59.42 17.99 -25.40
C ARG A 60 -59.83 17.09 -24.25
N SER A 61 -60.67 16.10 -24.51
CA SER A 61 -61.08 15.12 -23.49
C SER A 61 -59.89 14.29 -23.00
N ARG A 62 -59.04 13.82 -23.92
CA ARG A 62 -57.79 13.12 -23.62
C ARG A 62 -56.86 13.98 -22.75
N GLU A 63 -56.59 15.22 -23.15
CA GLU A 63 -55.71 16.13 -22.40
C GLU A 63 -56.25 16.39 -20.98
N SER A 64 -57.56 16.55 -20.85
CA SER A 64 -58.23 16.68 -19.54
C SER A 64 -58.09 15.42 -18.67
N LEU A 65 -58.33 14.23 -19.25
CA LEU A 65 -58.16 12.95 -18.56
C LEU A 65 -56.71 12.72 -18.10
N LEU A 66 -55.72 13.07 -18.92
CA LEU A 66 -54.31 13.00 -18.55
C LEU A 66 -53.98 13.97 -17.40
N ALA A 67 -54.51 15.18 -17.43
CA ALA A 67 -54.27 16.17 -16.38
C ALA A 67 -54.83 15.70 -15.03
N VAL A 68 -56.08 15.22 -15.02
CA VAL A 68 -56.72 14.69 -13.80
C VAL A 68 -55.99 13.46 -13.26
N TYR A 69 -55.55 12.57 -14.16
CA TYR A 69 -54.78 11.40 -13.81
C TYR A 69 -53.44 11.75 -13.15
N ARG A 70 -52.66 12.66 -13.76
CA ARG A 70 -51.36 13.09 -13.22
C ARG A 70 -51.50 13.75 -11.86
N GLU A 71 -52.51 14.63 -11.70
CA GLU A 71 -52.82 15.23 -10.40
C GLU A 71 -53.17 14.17 -9.34
N SER A 72 -53.91 13.12 -9.74
CA SER A 72 -54.26 12.03 -8.84
C SER A 72 -53.04 11.19 -8.44
N ILE A 73 -52.14 10.87 -9.37
CA ILE A 73 -50.90 10.14 -9.08
C ILE A 73 -50.00 10.95 -8.17
N ASP A 74 -49.88 12.25 -8.41
CA ASP A 74 -49.07 13.12 -7.57
C ASP A 74 -49.60 13.15 -6.14
N ARG A 75 -50.93 13.15 -5.95
CA ARG A 75 -51.56 13.06 -4.63
C ARG A 75 -51.25 11.74 -3.90
N HIS A 76 -51.12 10.63 -4.61
CA HIS A 76 -50.81 9.30 -4.04
C HIS A 76 -49.32 8.96 -4.05
N THR A 77 -48.46 9.92 -4.36
CA THR A 77 -47.02 9.68 -4.46
C THR A 77 -46.41 9.35 -3.11
N ASP A 78 -46.89 9.98 -2.04
CA ASP A 78 -46.37 9.73 -0.70
C ASP A 78 -46.79 8.34 -0.20
N ASP A 79 -48.03 7.91 -0.48
CA ASP A 79 -48.46 6.52 -0.26
C ASP A 79 -47.57 5.52 -1.01
N LEU A 80 -47.22 5.83 -2.27
CA LEU A 80 -46.35 4.99 -3.07
C LEU A 80 -44.92 4.93 -2.51
N LYS A 81 -44.39 6.06 -2.02
CA LYS A 81 -43.08 6.07 -1.33
C LYS A 81 -43.10 5.20 -0.09
N GLU A 82 -44.17 5.24 0.70
CA GLU A 82 -44.31 4.43 1.91
C GLU A 82 -44.31 2.93 1.58
N ILE A 83 -45.05 2.53 0.55
CA ILE A 83 -45.07 1.14 0.07
C ILE A 83 -43.68 0.71 -0.39
N VAL A 84 -43.00 1.53 -1.20
CA VAL A 84 -41.64 1.23 -1.67
C VAL A 84 -40.67 1.11 -0.50
N ASN A 85 -40.78 1.99 0.49
CA ASN A 85 -39.97 1.95 1.70
C ASN A 85 -40.21 0.67 2.51
N MET A 86 -41.43 0.14 2.56
CA MET A 86 -41.73 -1.10 3.27
C MET A 86 -40.94 -2.31 2.73
N TYR A 87 -40.60 -2.32 1.44
CA TYR A 87 -39.86 -3.43 0.81
C TYR A 87 -38.37 -3.17 0.66
N LEU A 88 -37.97 -1.91 0.53
CA LEU A 88 -36.58 -1.54 0.26
C LEU A 88 -35.83 -1.02 1.48
N ALA A 89 -36.50 -0.67 2.58
CA ALA A 89 -35.82 -0.19 3.78
C ALA A 89 -34.97 -1.30 4.40
N ILE A 90 -33.73 -0.97 4.72
CA ILE A 90 -32.88 -1.84 5.53
C ILE A 90 -33.18 -1.53 7.00
N PRO A 91 -33.49 -2.54 7.83
CA PRO A 91 -33.67 -2.33 9.27
C PRO A 91 -32.42 -1.74 9.91
N LYS A 92 -32.59 -0.81 10.86
CA LYS A 92 -31.46 -0.11 11.52
C LYS A 92 -30.53 -1.02 12.32
N ASP A 93 -31.02 -2.20 12.68
CA ASP A 93 -30.31 -3.25 13.40
C ASP A 93 -29.56 -4.22 12.47
N VAL A 94 -29.71 -4.07 11.16
CA VAL A 94 -29.01 -4.87 10.16
C VAL A 94 -27.82 -4.09 9.62
N VAL A 95 -26.64 -4.66 9.81
CA VAL A 95 -25.41 -4.20 9.17
C VAL A 95 -25.21 -5.05 7.91
N LEU A 96 -24.90 -4.39 6.81
CA LEU A 96 -24.59 -5.03 5.54
C LEU A 96 -23.24 -5.77 5.64
N PRO A 97 -23.07 -6.90 4.94
CA PRO A 97 -21.81 -7.65 4.94
C PRO A 97 -20.60 -6.81 4.51
N GLU A 98 -20.82 -5.82 3.64
CA GLU A 98 -19.78 -4.89 3.20
C GLU A 98 -19.23 -4.03 4.34
N ASP A 99 -20.02 -3.81 5.39
CA ASP A 99 -19.69 -2.98 6.55
C ASP A 99 -19.41 -3.82 7.82
N ASP A 100 -19.20 -5.12 7.70
CA ASP A 100 -18.88 -6.01 8.83
C ASP A 100 -17.66 -5.50 9.63
N CYS A 101 -16.69 -4.87 8.96
CA CYS A 101 -15.52 -4.27 9.61
C CYS A 101 -15.85 -3.06 10.50
N GLN A 102 -17.01 -2.43 10.30
CA GLN A 102 -17.47 -1.29 11.10
C GLN A 102 -18.17 -1.74 12.39
N LEU A 103 -18.46 -3.03 12.56
CA LEU A 103 -19.00 -3.58 13.81
C LEU A 103 -18.04 -3.37 14.98
N GLU A 104 -16.74 -3.51 14.73
CA GLU A 104 -15.69 -3.15 15.66
C GLU A 104 -15.14 -1.77 15.28
N GLN A 105 -15.62 -0.74 15.94
CA GLN A 105 -15.16 0.62 15.69
C GLN A 105 -13.76 0.81 16.28
N CYS A 106 -12.80 1.13 15.42
CA CYS A 106 -11.50 1.64 15.85
C CYS A 106 -11.65 3.13 16.18
N SER A 107 -11.25 3.53 17.38
CA SER A 107 -11.21 4.95 17.72
C SER A 107 -10.07 5.64 16.99
N GLU A 108 -10.20 6.94 16.74
CA GLU A 108 -9.13 7.72 16.10
C GLU A 108 -7.83 7.71 16.93
N GLU A 109 -7.91 7.53 18.25
CA GLU A 109 -6.73 7.43 19.10
C GLU A 109 -6.02 6.09 18.92
N GLU A 110 -6.77 5.00 18.77
CA GLU A 110 -6.22 3.68 18.47
C GLU A 110 -5.57 3.64 17.09
N GLU A 111 -6.22 4.24 16.08
CA GLU A 111 -5.66 4.36 14.72
C GLU A 111 -4.33 5.13 14.73
N ARG A 112 -4.30 6.31 15.36
CA ARG A 112 -3.06 7.11 15.49
C ARG A 112 -1.96 6.34 16.23
N ASN A 113 -2.30 5.63 17.30
CA ASN A 113 -1.34 4.84 18.05
C ASN A 113 -0.77 3.69 17.21
N ILE A 114 -1.59 3.01 16.39
CA ILE A 114 -1.13 1.97 15.47
C ILE A 114 -0.18 2.57 14.41
N ASP A 115 -0.52 3.71 13.84
CA ASP A 115 0.32 4.41 12.87
C ASP A 115 1.68 4.82 13.45
N GLU A 116 1.70 5.34 14.68
CA GLU A 116 2.93 5.68 15.39
C GLU A 116 3.80 4.44 15.62
N GLN A 117 3.19 3.33 16.07
CA GLN A 117 3.91 2.07 16.28
C GLN A 117 4.47 1.50 14.97
N LEU A 118 3.71 1.59 13.87
CA LEU A 118 4.17 1.20 12.54
C LEU A 118 5.38 2.03 12.10
N GLN A 119 5.33 3.34 12.30
CA GLN A 119 6.44 4.22 11.92
C GLN A 119 7.69 3.95 12.76
N VAL A 120 7.54 3.76 14.08
CA VAL A 120 8.65 3.39 14.96
C VAL A 120 9.28 2.07 14.53
N THR A 121 8.45 1.06 14.26
CA THR A 121 8.92 -0.26 13.82
C THR A 121 9.64 -0.20 12.49
N ARG A 122 9.12 0.58 11.53
CA ARG A 122 9.77 0.80 10.23
C ARG A 122 11.15 1.45 10.38
N ASN A 123 11.25 2.50 11.18
CA ASN A 123 12.52 3.17 11.45
C ASN A 123 13.54 2.23 12.10
N GLN A 124 13.08 1.38 13.04
CA GLN A 124 13.94 0.37 13.66
C GLN A 124 14.42 -0.67 12.65
N LEU A 125 13.55 -1.13 11.76
CA LEU A 125 13.91 -2.08 10.71
C LEU A 125 14.95 -1.51 9.75
N GLU A 126 14.80 -0.26 9.32
CA GLU A 126 15.77 0.42 8.45
C GLU A 126 17.14 0.60 9.14
N ALA A 127 17.13 0.92 10.43
CA ALA A 127 18.35 1.01 11.24
C ALA A 127 19.03 -0.36 11.38
N LEU A 128 18.27 -1.43 11.64
CA LEU A 128 18.77 -2.80 11.74
C LEU A 128 19.38 -3.27 10.41
N TYR A 129 18.72 -3.00 9.29
CA TYR A 129 19.24 -3.34 7.96
C TYR A 129 20.55 -2.61 7.66
N THR A 130 20.63 -1.33 8.01
CA THR A 130 21.87 -0.54 7.86
C THR A 130 22.99 -1.08 8.75
N PHE A 131 22.65 -1.49 9.97
CA PHE A 131 23.58 -2.08 10.92
C PHE A 131 24.08 -3.44 10.45
N GLU A 132 23.21 -4.30 9.96
CA GLU A 132 23.55 -5.61 9.39
C GLU A 132 24.57 -5.47 8.25
N ARG A 133 24.32 -4.56 7.30
CA ARG A 133 25.26 -4.31 6.20
C ARG A 133 26.64 -3.87 6.70
N LYS A 134 26.70 -2.97 7.69
CA LYS A 134 27.97 -2.54 8.29
C LYS A 134 28.68 -3.68 9.02
N LEU A 135 27.92 -4.57 9.64
CA LEU A 135 28.46 -5.74 10.31
C LEU A 135 29.09 -6.71 9.31
N GLU A 136 28.42 -6.96 8.18
CA GLU A 136 28.96 -7.77 7.08
C GLU A 136 30.27 -7.19 6.52
N GLU A 137 30.29 -5.87 6.27
CA GLU A 137 31.51 -5.15 5.85
C GLU A 137 32.64 -5.33 6.87
N THR A 138 32.33 -5.20 8.16
CA THR A 138 33.31 -5.34 9.25
C THR A 138 33.87 -6.76 9.32
N VAL A 139 33.01 -7.78 9.21
CA VAL A 139 33.41 -9.19 9.19
C VAL A 139 34.32 -9.47 8.00
N TYR A 140 34.00 -8.92 6.82
CA TYR A 140 34.85 -9.04 5.64
C TYR A 140 36.23 -8.38 5.85
N SER A 141 36.28 -7.18 6.43
CA SER A 141 37.54 -6.51 6.76
C SER A 141 38.39 -7.32 7.77
N ILE A 142 37.78 -7.85 8.82
CA ILE A 142 38.48 -8.70 9.81
C ILE A 142 39.08 -9.94 9.15
N SER A 143 38.32 -10.58 8.24
CA SER A 143 38.82 -11.73 7.48
C SER A 143 40.05 -11.38 6.64
N ASN A 144 40.06 -10.20 6.01
CA ASN A 144 41.21 -9.73 5.25
C ASN A 144 42.42 -9.40 6.14
N PHE A 145 42.20 -8.74 7.28
CA PHE A 145 43.28 -8.50 8.24
C PHE A 145 43.88 -9.80 8.77
N LYS A 146 43.06 -10.82 9.03
CA LYS A 146 43.54 -12.14 9.44
C LYS A 146 44.47 -12.75 8.38
N LYS A 147 44.09 -12.71 7.10
CA LYS A 147 44.96 -13.19 6.00
C LYS A 147 46.29 -12.45 5.97
N LEU A 148 46.28 -11.12 6.15
CA LEU A 148 47.49 -10.31 6.18
C LEU A 148 48.40 -10.67 7.36
N VAL A 149 47.83 -10.88 8.54
CA VAL A 149 48.58 -11.33 9.73
C VAL A 149 49.20 -12.71 9.49
N ASP A 150 48.46 -13.64 8.87
CA ASP A 150 48.97 -14.97 8.53
C ASP A 150 50.14 -14.88 7.52
N GLU A 151 50.07 -13.96 6.56
CA GLU A 151 51.17 -13.69 5.63
C GLU A 151 52.39 -13.06 6.33
N LEU A 152 52.16 -12.10 7.22
CA LEU A 152 53.21 -11.46 8.00
C LEU A 152 53.96 -12.47 8.87
N ASN A 153 53.22 -13.38 9.52
CA ASN A 153 53.78 -14.46 10.33
C ASN A 153 54.68 -15.37 9.48
N LYS A 154 54.28 -15.72 8.25
CA LYS A 154 55.11 -16.51 7.33
C LYS A 154 56.39 -15.78 6.93
N VAL A 155 56.33 -14.45 6.75
CA VAL A 155 57.52 -13.65 6.45
C VAL A 155 58.43 -13.58 7.67
N GLN A 156 57.87 -13.39 8.87
CA GLN A 156 58.63 -13.38 10.11
C GLN A 156 59.37 -14.70 10.31
N GLU A 157 58.71 -15.84 10.12
CA GLU A 157 59.34 -17.17 10.21
C GLU A 157 60.53 -17.30 9.24
N LYS A 158 60.39 -16.82 8.00
CA LYS A 158 61.51 -16.79 7.04
C LYS A 158 62.65 -15.88 7.50
N CYS A 159 62.35 -14.70 8.04
CA CYS A 159 63.36 -13.80 8.58
C CYS A 159 64.10 -14.41 9.76
N GLU A 160 63.40 -15.14 10.64
CA GLU A 160 64.01 -15.88 11.75
C GLU A 160 64.97 -16.96 11.24
N VAL A 161 64.58 -17.74 10.24
CA VAL A 161 65.46 -18.72 9.58
C VAL A 161 66.69 -18.05 8.96
N LEU A 162 66.50 -16.95 8.21
CA LEU A 162 67.64 -16.21 7.63
C LEU A 162 68.57 -15.66 8.71
N ASN A 163 68.03 -15.17 9.82
CA ASN A 163 68.82 -14.63 10.93
C ASN A 163 69.64 -15.72 11.63
N ILE A 164 69.10 -16.94 11.76
CA ILE A 164 69.84 -18.11 12.23
C ILE A 164 70.98 -18.42 11.26
N SER A 165 70.70 -18.54 9.95
CA SER A 165 71.74 -18.83 8.95
C SER A 165 72.83 -17.75 8.88
N LEU A 166 72.46 -16.47 9.01
CA LEU A 166 73.44 -15.36 9.09
C LEU A 166 74.30 -15.47 10.34
N ARG A 167 73.73 -15.84 11.49
CA ARG A 167 74.49 -16.07 12.71
C ARG A 167 75.46 -17.24 12.54
N GLU A 168 75.03 -18.35 11.96
CA GLU A 168 75.88 -19.51 11.67
C GLU A 168 77.05 -19.16 10.73
N ILE A 169 76.80 -18.34 9.69
CA ILE A 169 77.87 -17.85 8.80
C ILE A 169 78.82 -16.93 9.56
N ASN A 170 78.30 -16.01 10.37
CA ASN A 170 79.11 -15.07 11.13
C ASN A 170 79.93 -15.75 12.22
N GLU A 171 79.43 -16.82 12.84
CA GLU A 171 80.11 -17.63 13.85
C GLU A 171 81.04 -18.69 13.23
N ASN A 172 81.11 -18.80 11.90
CA ASN A 172 82.00 -19.75 11.23
C ASN A 172 83.48 -19.36 11.47
N PRO A 173 84.26 -20.21 12.14
CA PRO A 173 85.61 -19.87 12.60
C PRO A 173 86.59 -19.67 11.44
N ILE A 174 86.38 -20.34 10.30
CA ILE A 174 87.24 -20.21 9.12
C ILE A 174 87.02 -18.82 8.48
N LEU A 175 85.75 -18.43 8.29
CA LEU A 175 85.41 -17.13 7.71
C LEU A 175 85.80 -15.96 8.64
N GLN A 176 85.66 -16.12 9.96
CA GLN A 176 86.14 -15.13 10.93
C GLN A 176 87.67 -14.97 10.87
N GLN A 177 88.40 -16.08 10.78
CA GLN A 177 89.85 -16.06 10.67
C GLN A 177 90.32 -15.42 9.35
N ASP A 178 89.64 -15.72 8.24
CA ASP A 178 89.94 -15.13 6.93
C ASP A 178 89.61 -13.63 6.87
N THR A 179 88.47 -13.21 7.44
CA THR A 179 88.11 -11.79 7.51
C THR A 179 89.04 -11.01 8.43
N GLN A 180 89.44 -11.56 9.58
CA GLN A 180 90.47 -10.96 10.45
C GLN A 180 91.83 -10.89 9.77
N SER A 181 92.20 -11.94 9.02
CA SER A 181 93.45 -11.96 8.25
C SER A 181 93.44 -10.91 7.15
N LEU A 182 92.35 -10.80 6.37
CA LEU A 182 92.19 -9.79 5.32
C LEU A 182 92.12 -8.36 5.88
N THR A 183 91.41 -8.12 6.98
CA THR A 183 91.41 -6.80 7.63
C THR A 183 92.78 -6.44 8.19
N SER A 184 93.51 -7.41 8.75
CA SER A 184 94.89 -7.19 9.17
C SER A 184 95.82 -6.89 7.98
N LEU A 185 95.65 -7.57 6.85
CA LEU A 185 96.38 -7.35 5.61
C LEU A 185 96.07 -5.97 5.00
N LEU A 186 94.80 -5.56 4.97
CA LEU A 186 94.38 -4.24 4.53
C LEU A 186 94.90 -3.14 5.49
N ALA A 187 94.90 -3.38 6.79
CA ALA A 187 95.47 -2.45 7.76
C ALA A 187 97.00 -2.33 7.61
N GLN A 188 97.69 -3.43 7.33
CA GLN A 188 99.12 -3.44 7.01
C GLN A 188 99.40 -2.75 5.67
N PHE A 189 98.59 -3.00 4.63
CA PHE A 189 98.70 -2.36 3.33
C PHE A 189 98.48 -0.85 3.44
N ASN A 190 97.42 -0.41 4.13
CA ASN A 190 97.19 1.01 4.41
C ASN A 190 98.34 1.65 5.18
N LYS A 191 98.91 0.98 6.19
CA LYS A 191 100.12 1.47 6.89
C LYS A 191 101.34 1.57 5.99
N LYS A 192 101.47 0.68 5.00
CA LYS A 192 102.60 0.66 4.06
C LYS A 192 102.49 1.70 2.95
N PHE A 193 101.26 2.13 2.63
CA PHE A 193 100.96 3.15 1.60
C PHE A 193 100.58 4.53 2.17
N THR A 194 100.60 4.72 3.50
CA THR A 194 100.50 6.05 4.17
C THR A 194 101.87 6.58 4.63
N LEU A 195 102.95 6.11 3.99
CA LEU A 195 104.29 6.67 4.12
C LEU A 195 104.72 7.30 2.79
N GLU A 196 104.03 8.38 2.43
CA GLU A 196 104.60 9.61 1.82
C GLU A 196 103.89 10.81 2.46
#